data_AF-A0A9E0RX92-F1
#
_entry.id   AF-A0A9E0RX92-F1
#
_cell.length_a   1.000
_cell.length_b   1.000
_cell.length_c   1.000
_cell.angle_alpha   90.00
_cell.angle_beta   90.00
_cell.angle_gamma   90.00
#
_symmetry.space_group_name_H-M   'P 1'
#
loop_
_entity.id
_entity.type
_entity.pdbx_description
1 polymer ?
#
loop_
_entity_poly.entity_id
_entity_poly.type
_entity_poly.pdbx_seq_one_letter_code
_entity_poly.pdbx_strand_id
1 'polypeptide(L)'
;VLHNAAGRVGALDAGFVPGEGGGDTAAILGGGMDTVVLLGADEADLSGLKGATVIYVGSHGDAGAHNADIILPAAAYTEMAATYVNTEGRVQMTARAVQPKGEAREGWAIFRALSAVMGKTLPYDSADALRDNLRETHPVFAGLGFAPGDAGVEALKAPIAAAGSVNAAQPFVGLVQDFYMTNPIARASKTMAECSMQTLGLETPVAAE
;
A
#
# COMPACT_ATOMS: atom_id res chain seq x y z
N VAL A 1 -7.34 13.32 -9.80
CA VAL A 1 -7.73 12.80 -8.47
C VAL A 1 -6.53 12.94 -7.55
N LEU A 2 -6.69 13.49 -6.34
CA LEU A 2 -5.59 13.58 -5.37
C LEU A 2 -5.55 12.29 -4.55
N HIS A 3 -4.44 11.55 -4.63
CA HIS A 3 -4.25 10.32 -3.86
C HIS A 3 -3.54 10.59 -2.53
N ASN A 4 -3.88 9.82 -1.50
CA ASN A 4 -3.35 9.97 -0.13
C ASN A 4 -2.42 8.82 0.32
N ALA A 5 -2.14 7.85 -0.57
CA ALA A 5 -1.30 6.70 -0.27
C ALA A 5 -0.31 6.46 -1.43
N ALA A 6 0.98 6.39 -1.11
CA ALA A 6 2.05 6.25 -2.09
C ALA A 6 2.01 4.91 -2.87
N GLY A 7 1.37 3.88 -2.31
CA GLY A 7 1.17 2.60 -2.99
C GLY A 7 0.04 2.60 -4.01
N ARG A 8 -0.81 3.64 -4.08
CA ARG A 8 -2.07 3.58 -4.84
C ARG A 8 -1.91 3.84 -6.33
N VAL A 9 -1.19 4.91 -6.71
CA VAL A 9 -1.10 5.29 -8.14
C VAL A 9 -0.34 4.21 -8.92
N GLY A 10 0.81 3.77 -8.42
CA GLY A 10 1.57 2.68 -9.04
C GLY A 10 0.79 1.36 -9.11
N ALA A 11 -0.03 1.05 -8.10
CA ALA A 11 -0.91 -0.12 -8.15
C ALA A 11 -1.95 0.00 -9.29
N LEU A 12 -2.59 1.16 -9.44
CA LEU A 12 -3.54 1.41 -10.53
C LEU A 12 -2.87 1.35 -11.91
N ASP A 13 -1.68 1.96 -12.03
CA ASP A 13 -0.88 1.95 -13.26
C ASP A 13 -0.40 0.55 -13.65
N ALA A 14 -0.18 -0.33 -12.67
CA ALA A 14 0.14 -1.74 -12.85
C ALA A 14 -1.10 -2.65 -13.02
N GLY A 15 -2.30 -2.07 -13.14
CA GLY A 15 -3.55 -2.83 -13.28
C GLY A 15 -3.92 -3.66 -12.05
N PHE A 16 -3.44 -3.29 -10.86
CA PHE A 16 -3.74 -3.96 -9.59
C PHE A 16 -5.15 -3.60 -9.10
N VAL A 17 -6.13 -4.04 -9.86
CA VAL A 17 -7.57 -3.92 -9.60
C VAL A 17 -8.18 -5.34 -9.60
N PRO A 18 -9.39 -5.54 -9.05
CA PRO A 18 -10.04 -6.84 -9.12
C PRO A 18 -10.15 -7.33 -10.56
N GLY A 19 -9.70 -8.56 -10.82
CA GLY A 19 -9.87 -9.21 -12.11
C GLY A 19 -11.32 -9.62 -12.37
N GLU A 20 -11.59 -10.22 -13.52
CA GLU A 20 -12.92 -10.72 -13.85
C GLU A 20 -13.41 -11.73 -12.79
N GLY A 21 -14.58 -11.46 -12.20
CA GLY A 21 -15.14 -12.27 -11.09
C GLY A 21 -14.46 -12.06 -9.73
N GLY A 22 -13.45 -11.19 -9.63
CA GLY A 22 -12.77 -10.84 -8.38
C GLY A 22 -13.60 -9.89 -7.50
N GLY A 23 -13.51 -10.06 -6.18
CA GLY A 23 -14.09 -9.15 -5.21
C GLY A 23 -13.27 -7.85 -5.09
N ASP A 24 -13.95 -6.73 -4.91
CA ASP A 24 -13.31 -5.49 -4.50
C ASP A 24 -12.91 -5.53 -3.01
N THR A 25 -12.26 -4.47 -2.54
CA THR A 25 -11.81 -4.37 -1.14
C THR A 25 -12.96 -4.53 -0.15
N ALA A 26 -14.15 -3.97 -0.44
CA ALA A 26 -15.29 -4.09 0.46
C ALA A 26 -15.82 -5.52 0.52
N ALA A 27 -15.89 -6.21 -0.63
CA ALA A 27 -16.27 -7.61 -0.70
C ALA A 27 -15.27 -8.53 0.03
N ILE A 28 -13.96 -8.31 -0.15
CA ILE A 28 -12.90 -9.08 0.52
C ILE A 28 -12.97 -8.89 2.04
N LEU A 29 -13.08 -7.64 2.51
CA LEU A 29 -13.16 -7.32 3.94
C LEU A 29 -14.50 -7.68 4.57
N GLY A 30 -15.54 -7.88 3.76
CA GLY A 30 -16.86 -8.37 4.20
C GLY A 30 -16.88 -9.85 4.62
N GLY A 31 -15.78 -10.59 4.38
CA GLY A 31 -15.61 -11.98 4.76
C GLY A 31 -15.89 -12.98 3.63
N GLY A 32 -15.81 -14.27 3.95
CA GLY A 32 -16.01 -15.37 2.98
C GLY A 32 -14.76 -15.75 2.17
N MET A 33 -13.61 -15.16 2.49
CA MET A 33 -12.31 -15.56 1.93
C MET A 33 -11.67 -16.64 2.79
N ASP A 34 -11.13 -17.70 2.18
CA ASP A 34 -10.37 -18.72 2.91
C ASP A 34 -8.97 -18.21 3.32
N THR A 35 -8.39 -17.32 2.52
CA THR A 35 -7.05 -16.77 2.73
C THR A 35 -6.98 -15.33 2.24
N VAL A 36 -6.35 -14.44 3.02
CA VAL A 36 -6.16 -13.03 2.67
C VAL A 36 -4.70 -12.64 2.88
N VAL A 37 -4.09 -12.03 1.85
CA VAL A 37 -2.75 -11.46 1.94
C VAL A 37 -2.85 -9.95 2.11
N LEU A 38 -2.44 -9.45 3.27
CA LEU A 38 -2.35 -8.03 3.60
C LEU A 38 -0.94 -7.53 3.28
N LEU A 39 -0.77 -6.86 2.15
CA LEU A 39 0.50 -6.22 1.79
C LEU A 39 0.59 -4.83 2.42
N GLY A 40 1.13 -4.76 3.65
CA GLY A 40 1.27 -3.52 4.41
C GLY A 40 -0.04 -2.76 4.62
N ALA A 41 -1.15 -3.49 4.71
CA ALA A 41 -2.49 -2.93 4.85
C ALA A 41 -2.87 -2.89 6.33
N ASP A 42 -2.92 -1.68 6.89
CA ASP A 42 -3.17 -1.46 8.32
C ASP A 42 -4.29 -0.42 8.56
N GLU A 43 -4.79 0.22 7.51
CA GLU A 43 -5.79 1.30 7.57
C GLU A 43 -7.24 0.80 7.42
N ALA A 44 -7.43 -0.49 7.17
CA ALA A 44 -8.74 -1.09 6.91
C ALA A 44 -9.36 -1.70 8.18
N ASP A 45 -10.69 -1.79 8.21
CA ASP A 45 -11.40 -2.63 9.17
C ASP A 45 -11.26 -4.10 8.77
N LEU A 46 -10.51 -4.85 9.57
CA LEU A 46 -10.19 -6.26 9.32
C LEU A 46 -11.14 -7.21 10.07
N SER A 47 -12.14 -6.69 10.78
CA SER A 47 -13.03 -7.50 11.63
C SER A 47 -13.84 -8.55 10.88
N GLY A 48 -14.10 -8.34 9.59
CA GLY A 48 -14.78 -9.31 8.72
C GLY A 48 -13.88 -10.45 8.21
N LEU A 49 -12.57 -10.40 8.46
CA LEU A 49 -11.63 -11.46 8.08
C LEU A 49 -11.59 -12.62 9.09
N LYS A 50 -12.43 -12.60 10.13
CA LYS A 50 -12.52 -13.68 11.12
C LYS A 50 -12.85 -15.00 10.42
N GLY A 51 -11.94 -15.97 10.52
CA GLY A 51 -12.08 -17.30 9.93
C GLY A 51 -11.30 -17.50 8.63
N ALA A 52 -10.77 -16.43 8.02
CA ALA A 52 -9.77 -16.54 6.96
C ALA A 52 -8.39 -16.82 7.55
N THR A 53 -7.51 -17.49 6.81
CA THR A 53 -6.06 -17.47 7.10
C THR A 53 -5.49 -16.13 6.62
N VAL A 54 -5.01 -15.30 7.53
CA VAL A 54 -4.50 -13.96 7.22
C VAL A 54 -2.97 -13.98 7.19
N ILE A 55 -2.39 -13.58 6.06
CA ILE A 55 -0.94 -13.44 5.85
C ILE A 55 -0.62 -11.94 5.76
N TYR A 56 0.12 -11.42 6.72
CA TYR A 56 0.59 -10.03 6.70
C TYR A 56 2.02 -9.93 6.18
N VAL A 57 2.22 -9.11 5.14
CA VAL A 57 3.52 -8.79 4.55
C VAL A 57 3.79 -7.31 4.79
N GLY A 58 4.59 -6.97 5.79
CA GLY A 58 4.81 -5.58 6.17
C GLY A 58 6.02 -5.37 7.06
N SER A 59 6.34 -4.10 7.32
CA SER A 59 7.55 -3.69 8.06
C SER A 59 7.28 -3.39 9.54
N HIS A 60 6.03 -3.11 9.90
CA HIS A 60 5.62 -2.72 11.24
C HIS A 60 4.48 -3.61 11.73
N GLY A 61 4.42 -3.81 13.05
CA GLY A 61 3.32 -4.51 13.69
C GLY A 61 2.22 -3.52 14.10
N ASP A 62 1.16 -3.44 13.31
CA ASP A 62 -0.03 -2.62 13.61
C ASP A 62 -1.30 -3.47 13.36
N ALA A 63 -2.44 -2.87 13.01
CA ALA A 63 -3.72 -3.56 12.83
C ALA A 63 -3.64 -4.81 11.93
N GLY A 64 -2.93 -4.74 10.80
CA GLY A 64 -2.77 -5.86 9.87
C GLY A 64 -2.00 -7.02 10.49
N ALA A 65 -0.88 -6.73 11.15
CA ALA A 65 -0.07 -7.74 11.82
C ALA A 65 -0.80 -8.37 13.03
N HIS A 66 -1.55 -7.58 13.79
CA HIS A 66 -2.33 -8.08 14.94
C HIS A 66 -3.46 -9.05 14.54
N ASN A 67 -3.96 -8.94 13.30
CA ASN A 67 -4.98 -9.83 12.78
C ASN A 67 -4.40 -11.00 11.96
N ALA A 68 -3.08 -11.14 11.86
CA ALA A 68 -2.43 -12.12 11.01
C ALA A 68 -2.17 -13.46 11.72
N ASP A 69 -2.39 -14.56 11.01
CA ASP A 69 -1.93 -15.90 11.38
C ASP A 69 -0.45 -16.11 11.00
N ILE A 70 -0.03 -15.48 9.90
CA ILE A 70 1.33 -15.59 9.36
C ILE A 70 1.86 -14.18 9.10
N ILE A 71 3.05 -13.89 9.61
CA ILE A 71 3.75 -12.61 9.37
C ILE A 71 5.01 -12.88 8.55
N LEU A 72 5.12 -12.20 7.41
CA LEU A 72 6.30 -12.18 6.55
C LEU A 72 6.95 -10.79 6.63
N PRO A 73 8.09 -10.63 7.32
CA PRO A 73 8.68 -9.32 7.55
C PRO A 73 9.23 -8.73 6.25
N ALA A 74 8.69 -7.58 5.84
CA ALA A 74 9.10 -6.84 4.67
C ALA A 74 9.97 -5.63 5.04
N ALA A 75 10.91 -5.29 4.15
CA ALA A 75 11.75 -4.11 4.26
C ALA A 75 10.91 -2.81 4.25
N ALA A 76 11.28 -1.84 5.08
CA ALA A 76 10.72 -0.50 5.03
C ALA A 76 11.21 0.29 3.80
N TYR A 77 10.58 1.44 3.50
CA TYR A 77 10.91 2.24 2.31
C TYR A 77 12.37 2.74 2.26
N THR A 78 13.03 2.89 3.41
CA THR A 78 14.45 3.25 3.53
C THR A 78 15.41 2.06 3.39
N GLU A 79 14.88 0.84 3.41
CA GLU A 79 15.63 -0.42 3.43
C GLU A 79 15.66 -1.12 2.06
N MET A 80 15.03 -0.53 1.04
CA MET A 80 14.92 -1.10 -0.29
C MET A 80 15.04 -0.05 -1.39
N ALA A 81 15.44 -0.50 -2.57
CA ALA A 81 15.35 0.28 -3.79
C ALA A 81 14.01 -0.03 -4.47
N ALA A 82 13.01 0.82 -4.25
CA ALA A 82 11.63 0.58 -4.69
C ALA A 82 11.16 1.67 -5.66
N THR A 83 10.27 1.28 -6.58
CA THR A 83 9.62 2.18 -7.52
C THR A 83 8.32 2.69 -6.92
N TYR A 84 8.12 4.01 -6.88
CA TYR A 84 6.89 4.67 -6.45
C TYR A 84 6.34 5.54 -7.58
N VAL A 85 5.03 5.78 -7.57
CA VAL A 85 4.39 6.73 -8.48
C VAL A 85 3.59 7.73 -7.64
N ASN A 86 3.85 9.01 -7.83
CA ASN A 86 3.15 10.08 -7.09
C ASN A 86 1.79 10.43 -7.76
N THR A 87 1.04 11.36 -7.17
CA THR A 87 -0.32 11.70 -7.63
C THR A 87 -0.41 12.35 -9.02
N GLU A 88 0.70 12.86 -9.57
CA GLU A 88 0.76 13.40 -10.94
C GLU A 88 1.23 12.34 -11.96
N GLY A 89 1.41 11.09 -11.53
CA GLY A 89 1.85 9.98 -12.40
C GLY A 89 3.37 9.88 -12.59
N ARG A 90 4.17 10.64 -11.83
CA ARG A 90 5.64 10.60 -11.96
C ARG A 90 6.21 9.37 -11.28
N VAL A 91 6.92 8.57 -12.05
CA VAL A 91 7.69 7.42 -11.55
C VAL A 91 8.95 7.90 -10.84
N GLN A 92 9.19 7.40 -9.64
CA GLN A 92 10.33 7.73 -8.78
C GLN A 92 10.94 6.44 -8.23
N MET A 93 12.21 6.49 -7.86
CA MET A 93 12.90 5.34 -7.29
C MET A 93 13.61 5.74 -6.00
N THR A 94 13.43 4.95 -4.94
CA THR A 94 14.21 5.10 -3.72
C THR A 94 15.58 4.46 -3.87
N ALA A 95 16.54 4.92 -3.06
CA ALA A 95 17.79 4.22 -2.84
C ALA A 95 17.78 3.62 -1.44
N ARG A 96 18.34 2.42 -1.30
CA ARG A 96 18.51 1.79 0.01
C ARG A 96 19.48 2.62 0.85
N ALA A 97 19.02 3.12 1.99
CA ALA A 97 19.83 3.88 2.94
C ALA A 97 20.45 2.97 4.01
N VAL A 98 19.69 1.97 4.48
CA VAL A 98 20.13 0.99 5.48
C VAL A 98 19.68 -0.42 5.07
N GLN A 99 20.26 -1.46 5.67
CA GLN A 99 19.85 -2.83 5.37
C GLN A 99 18.52 -3.18 6.08
N PRO A 100 17.69 -4.06 5.49
CA PRO A 100 16.51 -4.58 6.16
C PRO A 100 16.84 -5.15 7.54
N LYS A 101 16.01 -4.86 8.54
CA LYS A 101 16.23 -5.31 9.91
C LYS A 101 16.04 -6.82 10.05
N GLY A 102 17.03 -7.49 10.65
CA GLY A 102 16.95 -8.91 11.00
C GLY A 102 16.75 -9.80 9.77
N GLU A 103 15.67 -10.58 9.75
CA GLU A 103 15.34 -11.47 8.64
C GLU A 103 14.39 -10.85 7.61
N ALA A 104 14.09 -9.56 7.72
CA ALA A 104 13.26 -8.87 6.74
C ALA A 104 13.85 -8.98 5.32
N ARG A 105 12.98 -9.01 4.32
CA ARG A 105 13.35 -9.08 2.90
C ARG A 105 12.59 -8.02 2.12
N GLU A 106 13.10 -7.65 0.95
CA GLU A 106 12.32 -6.80 0.04
C GLU A 106 11.03 -7.51 -0.40
N GLY A 107 9.92 -6.77 -0.51
CA GLY A 107 8.60 -7.37 -0.77
C GLY A 107 8.58 -8.26 -2.01
N TRP A 108 9.24 -7.86 -3.10
CA TRP A 108 9.31 -8.67 -4.32
C TRP A 108 10.00 -10.02 -4.09
N ALA A 109 11.04 -10.06 -3.26
CA ALA A 109 11.79 -11.27 -2.97
C ALA A 109 10.95 -12.25 -2.14
N ILE A 110 10.12 -11.74 -1.22
CA ILE A 110 9.15 -12.53 -0.47
C ILE A 110 8.17 -13.22 -1.43
N PHE A 111 7.54 -12.47 -2.33
CA PHE A 111 6.60 -13.04 -3.30
C PHE A 111 7.28 -13.97 -4.31
N ARG A 112 8.50 -13.66 -4.74
CA ARG A 112 9.29 -14.53 -5.62
C ARG A 112 9.62 -15.86 -4.93
N ALA A 113 9.99 -15.86 -3.66
CA ALA A 113 10.22 -17.09 -2.90
C ALA A 113 8.92 -17.88 -2.69
N LEU A 114 7.84 -17.20 -2.28
CA LEU A 114 6.52 -17.81 -2.11
C LEU A 114 6.03 -18.49 -3.40
N SER A 115 6.22 -17.83 -4.55
CA SER A 115 5.83 -18.37 -5.85
C SER A 115 6.50 -19.71 -6.17
N ALA A 116 7.78 -19.88 -5.78
CA ALA A 116 8.51 -21.13 -5.97
C ALA A 116 7.99 -22.23 -5.04
N VAL A 117 7.72 -21.91 -3.77
CA VAL A 117 7.13 -22.85 -2.80
C VAL A 117 5.75 -23.32 -3.27
N MET A 118 4.98 -22.45 -3.91
CA MET A 118 3.65 -22.78 -4.46
C MET A 118 3.70 -23.48 -5.84
N GLY A 119 4.89 -23.73 -6.39
CA GLY A 119 5.05 -24.34 -7.72
C GLY A 119 4.61 -23.44 -8.89
N LYS A 120 4.46 -22.13 -8.67
CA LYS A 120 4.08 -21.11 -9.66
C LYS A 120 5.16 -20.04 -9.77
N THR A 121 6.40 -20.48 -9.99
CA THR A 121 7.60 -19.63 -9.98
C THR A 121 7.47 -18.43 -10.92
N LEU A 122 7.61 -17.23 -10.36
CA LEU A 122 7.63 -15.97 -11.12
C LEU A 122 8.92 -15.87 -11.98
N PRO A 123 8.86 -15.29 -13.19
CA PRO A 123 9.91 -15.39 -14.21
C PRO A 123 11.06 -14.39 -14.02
N TYR A 124 11.40 -14.03 -12.79
CA TYR A 124 12.46 -13.08 -12.48
C TYR A 124 13.18 -13.44 -11.19
N ASP A 125 14.51 -13.24 -11.16
CA ASP A 125 15.36 -13.60 -10.01
C ASP A 125 16.09 -12.38 -9.42
N SER A 126 15.83 -11.19 -9.92
CA SER A 126 16.40 -9.94 -9.44
C SER A 126 15.39 -8.79 -9.50
N ALA A 127 15.63 -7.75 -8.69
CA ALA A 127 14.83 -6.53 -8.71
C ALA A 127 14.89 -5.83 -10.09
N ASP A 128 16.02 -5.89 -10.78
CA ASP A 128 16.17 -5.30 -12.11
C ASP A 128 15.35 -6.06 -13.16
N ALA A 129 15.39 -7.41 -13.14
CA ALA A 129 14.55 -8.22 -14.03
C ALA A 129 13.05 -8.00 -13.77
N LEU A 130 12.65 -7.82 -12.51
CA LEU A 130 11.27 -7.42 -12.18
C LEU A 130 10.92 -6.05 -12.78
N ARG A 131 11.81 -5.06 -12.67
CA ARG A 131 11.59 -3.73 -13.26
C ARG A 131 11.55 -3.79 -14.78
N ASP A 132 12.36 -4.63 -15.42
CA ASP A 132 12.32 -4.86 -16.86
C ASP A 132 10.96 -5.41 -17.28
N ASN A 133 10.48 -6.45 -16.57
CA ASN A 133 9.16 -7.02 -16.81
C ASN A 133 8.03 -6.01 -16.55
N LEU A 134 8.13 -5.19 -15.51
CA LEU A 134 7.15 -4.15 -15.21
C LEU A 134 7.10 -3.10 -16.32
N ARG A 135 8.25 -2.66 -16.84
CA ARG A 135 8.33 -1.69 -17.95
C ARG A 135 7.81 -2.26 -19.26
N GLU A 136 8.04 -3.55 -19.51
CA GLU A 136 7.53 -4.23 -20.70
C GLU A 136 6.01 -4.37 -20.66
N THR A 137 5.46 -4.79 -19.53
CA THR A 137 4.01 -5.01 -19.35
C THR A 137 3.23 -3.71 -19.15
N HIS A 138 3.86 -2.70 -18.55
CA HIS A 138 3.25 -1.42 -18.20
C HIS A 138 4.21 -0.27 -18.58
N PRO A 139 4.15 0.23 -19.84
CA PRO A 139 5.12 1.19 -20.38
C PRO A 139 5.25 2.51 -19.60
N VAL A 140 4.24 2.88 -18.82
CA VAL A 140 4.27 4.07 -17.95
C VAL A 140 5.46 4.04 -16.96
N PHE A 141 5.88 2.86 -16.51
CA PHE A 141 7.02 2.71 -15.59
C PHE A 141 8.39 2.97 -16.23
N ALA A 142 8.47 3.16 -17.56
CA ALA A 142 9.72 3.52 -18.23
C ALA A 142 10.09 5.00 -18.05
N GLY A 143 9.14 5.85 -17.68
CA GLY A 143 9.30 7.32 -17.55
C GLY A 143 9.89 7.79 -16.22
N LEU A 144 11.00 7.20 -15.76
CA LEU A 144 11.62 7.56 -14.47
C LEU A 144 11.92 9.07 -14.40
N GLY A 145 11.34 9.75 -13.42
CA GLY A 145 11.53 11.18 -13.17
C GLY A 145 10.63 12.10 -13.98
N PHE A 146 9.78 11.60 -14.89
CA PHE A 146 8.90 12.41 -15.75
C PHE A 146 7.42 12.15 -15.43
N ALA A 147 6.63 13.22 -15.41
CA ALA A 147 5.17 13.10 -15.29
C ALA A 147 4.55 12.97 -16.70
N PRO A 148 3.51 12.14 -16.87
CA PRO A 148 2.88 11.88 -18.17
C PRO A 148 2.06 13.07 -18.73
N GLY A 149 1.88 14.15 -17.98
CA GLY A 149 1.17 15.34 -18.44
C GLY A 149 -0.34 15.08 -18.62
N ASP A 150 -0.86 15.32 -19.82
CA ASP A 150 -2.26 15.13 -20.20
C ASP A 150 -2.55 13.75 -20.81
N ALA A 151 -1.57 12.83 -20.81
CA ALA A 151 -1.79 11.47 -21.28
C ALA A 151 -2.96 10.81 -20.51
N GLY A 152 -3.90 10.22 -21.25
CA GLY A 152 -5.10 9.59 -20.68
C GLY A 152 -6.29 10.53 -20.47
N VAL A 153 -6.19 11.84 -20.75
CA VAL A 153 -7.32 12.78 -20.65
C VAL A 153 -8.50 12.37 -21.53
N GLU A 154 -8.25 11.74 -22.68
CA GLU A 154 -9.32 11.22 -23.54
C GLU A 154 -10.21 10.18 -22.84
N ALA A 155 -9.67 9.40 -21.90
CA ALA A 155 -10.45 8.44 -21.13
C ALA A 155 -11.50 9.13 -20.23
N LEU A 156 -11.25 10.37 -19.81
CA LEU A 156 -12.21 11.16 -19.02
C LEU A 156 -13.42 11.61 -19.82
N LYS A 157 -13.37 11.54 -21.15
CA LYS A 157 -14.51 11.85 -22.03
C LYS A 157 -15.49 10.68 -22.15
N ALA A 158 -15.08 9.47 -21.75
CA ALA A 158 -15.96 8.32 -21.78
C ALA A 158 -17.14 8.53 -20.83
N PRO A 159 -18.38 8.23 -21.25
CA PRO A 159 -19.55 8.36 -20.39
C PRO A 159 -19.45 7.39 -19.21
N ILE A 160 -19.70 7.89 -18.00
CA ILE A 160 -19.81 7.05 -16.81
C ILE A 160 -21.10 6.23 -16.95
N ALA A 161 -20.97 4.89 -16.98
CA ALA A 161 -22.08 3.98 -17.29
C ALA A 161 -23.28 4.09 -16.33
N ALA A 162 -23.04 4.48 -15.07
CA ALA A 162 -24.06 4.86 -14.12
C ALA A 162 -23.45 5.80 -13.06
N ALA A 163 -24.12 6.91 -12.78
CA ALA A 163 -23.79 7.70 -11.59
C ALA A 163 -24.22 6.90 -10.35
N GLY A 164 -23.30 6.69 -9.41
CA GLY A 164 -23.67 6.19 -8.08
C GLY A 164 -24.62 7.15 -7.39
N SER A 165 -25.49 6.65 -6.52
CA SER A 165 -26.33 7.51 -5.68
C SER A 165 -25.46 8.18 -4.62
N VAL A 166 -25.47 9.51 -4.59
CA VAL A 166 -24.88 10.27 -3.48
C VAL A 166 -25.91 10.31 -2.36
N ASN A 167 -25.55 9.79 -1.19
CA ASN A 167 -26.39 9.92 0.00
C ASN A 167 -26.30 11.36 0.50
N ALA A 168 -27.26 12.21 0.11
CA ALA A 168 -27.30 13.62 0.51
C ALA A 168 -27.40 13.85 2.02
N ALA A 169 -27.77 12.82 2.81
CA ALA A 169 -27.80 12.89 4.26
C ALA A 169 -26.45 12.64 4.93
N GLN A 170 -25.43 12.16 4.20
CA GLN A 170 -24.08 11.94 4.73
C GLN A 170 -23.12 13.04 4.25
N PRO A 171 -22.64 13.91 5.15
CA PRO A 171 -21.64 14.91 4.78
C PRO A 171 -20.31 14.26 4.44
N PHE A 172 -19.52 14.93 3.60
CA PHE A 172 -18.11 14.57 3.46
C PHE A 172 -17.39 14.72 4.79
N VAL A 173 -16.64 13.69 5.16
CA VAL A 173 -15.80 13.69 6.36
C VAL A 173 -14.33 13.75 5.96
N GLY A 174 -13.49 14.29 6.84
CA GLY A 174 -12.05 14.27 6.64
C GLY A 174 -11.55 12.82 6.49
N LEU A 175 -10.85 12.53 5.41
CA LEU A 175 -10.28 11.19 5.22
C LEU A 175 -9.14 10.91 6.21
N VAL A 176 -8.37 11.95 6.52
CA VAL A 176 -7.28 11.91 7.50
C VAL A 176 -7.79 12.56 8.78
N GLN A 177 -8.02 11.73 9.81
CA GLN A 177 -8.50 12.17 11.12
C GLN A 177 -7.36 12.76 11.97
N ASP A 178 -6.19 12.14 11.88
CA ASP A 178 -4.97 12.61 12.52
C ASP A 178 -3.84 12.59 11.49
N PHE A 179 -3.34 13.79 11.17
CA PHE A 179 -2.27 14.00 10.21
C PHE A 179 -0.98 13.26 10.60
N TYR A 180 -0.70 13.13 11.89
CA TYR A 180 0.50 12.51 12.41
C TYR A 180 0.41 10.98 12.48
N MET A 181 -0.78 10.39 12.28
CA MET A 181 -1.04 8.95 12.46
C MET A 181 -1.56 8.24 11.21
N THR A 182 -1.08 8.68 10.04
CA THR A 182 -1.63 8.28 8.73
C THR A 182 -1.24 6.88 8.26
N ASN A 183 -0.15 6.30 8.77
CA ASN A 183 0.37 5.00 8.33
C ASN A 183 1.12 4.30 9.48
N PRO A 184 1.50 3.02 9.35
CA PRO A 184 2.10 2.24 10.43
C PRO A 184 3.44 2.80 10.93
N ILE A 185 4.23 3.39 10.03
CA ILE A 185 5.52 4.00 10.39
C ILE A 185 5.29 5.21 11.29
N ALA A 186 4.33 6.06 10.92
CA ALA A 186 3.97 7.24 11.70
C ALA A 186 3.35 6.84 13.06
N ARG A 187 2.47 5.82 13.08
CA ARG A 187 1.86 5.29 14.30
C ARG A 187 2.86 4.62 15.25
N ALA A 188 3.94 4.05 14.72
CA ALA A 188 5.04 3.53 15.54
C ALA A 188 6.03 4.60 16.02
N SER A 189 5.90 5.86 15.56
CA SER A 189 6.82 6.94 15.90
C SER A 189 6.43 7.65 17.19
N LYS A 190 7.35 7.68 18.16
CA LYS A 190 7.19 8.44 19.41
C LYS A 190 7.00 9.95 19.15
N THR A 191 7.79 10.49 18.22
CA THR A 191 7.71 11.91 17.85
C THR A 191 6.35 12.27 17.26
N MET A 192 5.79 11.41 16.40
CA MET A 192 4.46 11.66 15.83
C MET A 192 3.36 11.54 16.88
N ALA A 193 3.51 10.64 17.85
CA ALA A 193 2.62 10.57 19.02
C ALA A 193 2.64 11.86 19.84
N GLU A 194 3.81 12.43 20.10
CA GLU A 194 3.94 13.73 20.77
C GLU A 194 3.27 14.86 19.98
N CYS A 195 3.50 14.93 18.67
CA CYS A 195 2.86 15.94 17.81
C CYS A 195 1.33 15.81 17.77
N SER A 196 0.80 14.58 17.72
CA SER A 196 -0.63 14.31 17.77
C SER A 196 -1.24 14.78 19.10
N MET A 197 -0.62 14.42 20.24
CA MET A 197 -1.08 14.83 21.57
C MET A 197 -1.13 16.36 21.73
N GLN A 198 -0.09 17.06 21.27
CA GLN A 198 -0.04 18.53 21.31
C GLN A 198 -1.17 19.16 20.47
N THR A 199 -1.46 18.58 19.30
CA THR A 199 -2.52 19.06 18.41
C THR A 199 -3.91 18.87 19.02
N LEU A 200 -4.10 17.80 19.81
CA LEU A 200 -5.33 17.51 20.56
C LEU A 200 -5.45 18.29 21.88
N GLY A 201 -4.45 19.11 22.24
CA GLY A 201 -4.42 19.84 23.50
C GLY A 201 -4.21 18.95 24.73
N LEU A 202 -3.65 17.75 24.55
CA LEU A 202 -3.26 16.85 25.63
C LEU A 202 -1.83 17.20 26.08
N GLU A 203 -1.61 17.35 27.39
CA GLU A 203 -0.28 17.63 27.93
C GLU A 203 0.69 16.48 27.60
N THR A 204 1.72 16.75 26.81
CA THR A 204 2.91 15.89 26.73
C THR A 204 3.71 16.03 28.02
N PRO A 205 4.01 14.95 28.75
CA PRO A 205 4.99 15.01 29.83
C PRO A 205 6.31 15.46 29.21
N VAL A 206 6.75 16.66 29.56
CA VAL A 206 8.05 17.17 29.12
C VAL A 206 9.10 16.26 29.75
N ALA A 207 9.85 15.54 28.93
CA ALA A 207 11.00 14.78 29.41
C ALA A 207 11.97 15.78 30.06
N ALA A 208 12.18 15.66 31.37
CA ALA A 208 13.21 16.41 32.05
C ALA A 208 14.58 15.99 31.47
N GLU A 209 15.42 16.98 31.13
CA GLU A 209 16.83 16.79 30.78
C GLU A 209 17.61 16.08 31.89
#